data_AF-A0A2E8YAQ5-F1
#
_entry.id   AF-A0A2E8YAQ5-F1
#
_cell.length_a   1.000
_cell.length_b   1.000
_cell.length_c   1.000
_cell.angle_alpha   90.00
_cell.angle_beta   90.00
_cell.angle_gamma   90.00
#
_symmetry.space_group_name_H-M   'P 1'
#
loop_
_entity.id
_entity.type
_entity.pdbx_description
1 polymer ?
#
loop_
_entity_poly.entity_id
_entity_poly.type
_entity_poly.pdbx_seq_one_letter_code
_entity_poly.pdbx_strand_id
1 'polypeptide(L)'
;MAAECGVPCLVVRAVADATDMMLPRFISADGRYSLPGALLNCIAHPFDVPALLRLGRAYRRARTALAAVAREIIVDGLDGDWG
;
A
#
# COMPACT_ATOMS: atom_id res chain seq x y z
N MET A 1 20.85 -9.16 5.76
CA MET A 1 19.83 -8.09 5.95
C MET A 1 20.52 -6.80 6.40
N ALA A 2 19.93 -5.61 6.18
CA ALA A 2 20.58 -4.32 6.51
C ALA A 2 21.12 -4.24 7.96
N ALA A 3 20.40 -4.85 8.92
CA ALA A 3 20.83 -4.98 10.31
C ALA A 3 22.12 -5.81 10.51
N GLU A 4 22.38 -6.80 9.66
CA GLU A 4 23.59 -7.64 9.69
C GLU A 4 24.78 -6.95 9.02
N CYS A 5 24.52 -5.95 8.16
CA CYS A 5 25.55 -5.21 7.43
C CYS A 5 25.94 -3.89 8.11
N GLY A 6 25.36 -3.57 9.28
CA GLY A 6 25.68 -2.35 10.03
C GLY A 6 25.34 -1.04 9.31
N VAL A 7 24.48 -1.10 8.28
CA VAL A 7 24.09 0.08 7.51
C VAL A 7 22.82 0.72 8.10
N PRO A 8 22.73 2.06 8.13
CA PRO A 8 21.51 2.76 8.52
C PRO A 8 20.32 2.24 7.70
N CYS A 9 19.24 1.88 8.39
CA CYS A 9 18.04 1.34 7.76
C CYS A 9 16.80 2.09 8.27
N LEU A 10 16.02 2.61 7.34
CA LEU A 10 14.73 3.25 7.62
C LEU A 10 13.61 2.41 6.99
N VAL A 11 12.63 2.01 7.80
CA VAL A 11 11.46 1.26 7.33
C VAL A 11 10.23 2.19 7.38
N VAL A 12 9.65 2.48 6.22
CA VAL A 12 8.44 3.29 6.10
C VAL A 12 7.27 2.39 5.71
N ARG A 13 6.25 2.29 6.57
CA ARG A 13 5.01 1.55 6.29
C ARG A 13 3.89 2.53 5.95
N ALA A 14 3.36 2.45 4.73
CA ALA A 14 2.15 3.16 4.34
C ALA A 14 0.93 2.24 4.50
N VAL A 15 -0.04 2.66 5.31
CA VAL A 15 -1.33 1.96 5.46
C VAL A 15 -2.36 2.70 4.61
N ALA A 16 -2.99 1.99 3.68
CA ALA A 16 -3.92 2.59 2.72
C ALA A 16 -5.36 2.68 3.28
N ASP A 17 -5.69 1.83 4.26
CA ASP A 17 -7.08 1.56 4.62
C ASP A 17 -7.41 2.18 5.99
N ALA A 18 -8.60 2.77 6.12
CA ALA A 18 -9.11 3.21 7.42
C ALA A 18 -9.51 1.98 8.26
N THR A 19 -9.40 2.06 9.58
CA THR A 19 -9.72 0.96 10.52
C THR A 19 -11.14 0.40 10.35
N ASP A 20 -12.10 1.24 9.94
CA ASP A 20 -13.50 0.86 9.70
C ASP A 20 -13.81 0.48 8.24
N MET A 21 -12.79 0.37 7.39
CA MET A 21 -12.99 -0.01 6.00
C MET A 21 -13.26 -1.51 5.90
N MET A 22 -14.53 -1.89 5.70
CA MET A 22 -14.88 -3.26 5.34
C MET A 22 -14.21 -3.64 4.01
N LEU A 23 -13.34 -4.65 4.08
CA LEU A 23 -12.74 -5.27 2.91
C LEU A 23 -13.81 -6.07 2.15
N PRO A 24 -13.81 -6.03 0.80
CA PRO A 24 -14.62 -6.92 0.00
C PRO A 24 -14.38 -8.38 0.39
N ARG A 25 -15.44 -9.19 0.43
CA ARG A 25 -15.43 -10.57 0.98
C ARG A 25 -14.45 -11.54 0.31
N PHE A 26 -14.01 -11.23 -0.91
CA PHE A 26 -13.09 -12.06 -1.67
C PHE A 26 -11.61 -11.75 -1.42
N ILE A 27 -11.31 -10.71 -0.63
CA ILE A 27 -9.95 -10.38 -0.21
C ILE A 27 -9.66 -11.11 1.10
N SER A 28 -8.63 -11.94 1.09
CA SER A 28 -8.15 -12.64 2.28
C SER A 28 -7.59 -11.66 3.32
N ALA A 29 -7.52 -12.09 4.59
CA ALA A 29 -7.01 -11.25 5.68
C ALA A 29 -5.54 -10.82 5.50
N ASP A 30 -4.78 -11.53 4.68
CA ASP A 30 -3.40 -11.22 4.28
C ASP A 30 -3.32 -10.27 3.06
N GLY A 31 -4.46 -9.78 2.57
CA GLY A 31 -4.55 -8.87 1.42
C GLY A 31 -4.44 -9.57 0.06
N ARG A 32 -4.39 -10.92 0.02
CA ARG A 32 -4.36 -11.66 -1.25
C ARG A 32 -5.76 -11.79 -1.85
N TYR A 33 -5.84 -11.73 -3.17
CA TYR A 33 -7.06 -12.02 -3.90
C TYR A 33 -6.72 -12.57 -5.29
N SER A 34 -7.66 -13.33 -5.88
CA SER A 34 -7.57 -13.76 -7.27
C SER A 34 -8.28 -12.75 -8.17
N LEU A 35 -7.61 -12.28 -9.22
CA LEU A 35 -8.21 -11.34 -10.18
C LEU A 35 -9.49 -11.90 -10.83
N PRO A 36 -9.53 -13.19 -11.25
CA PRO A 36 -10.74 -13.78 -11.81
C PRO A 36 -11.88 -13.85 -10.79
N GLY A 37 -11.59 -14.20 -9.54
CA GLY A 37 -12.58 -14.25 -8.46
C GLY A 37 -13.14 -12.87 -8.11
N ALA A 38 -12.27 -11.85 -8.11
CA ALA A 38 -12.67 -10.46 -7.91
C ALA A 38 -13.62 -9.97 -9.02
N LEU A 39 -13.32 -10.27 -10.29
CA LEU A 39 -14.18 -9.91 -11.42
C LEU A 39 -15.54 -10.61 -11.34
N LEU A 40 -15.55 -11.91 -11.05
CA LEU A 40 -16.79 -12.67 -10.89
C LEU A 40 -17.64 -12.10 -9.74
N ASN A 41 -17.00 -11.74 -8.62
CA ASN A 41 -17.69 -11.18 -7.47
C ASN A 41 -18.24 -9.77 -7.74
N CYS A 42 -17.56 -8.94 -8.54
CA CYS A 42 -18.09 -7.65 -8.99
C CYS A 42 -19.35 -7.80 -9.84
N ILE A 43 -19.43 -8.85 -10.67
CA ILE A 43 -20.61 -9.15 -11.47
C ILE A 43 -21.76 -9.66 -10.58
N ALA A 44 -21.44 -10.52 -9.61
CA ALA A 44 -22.43 -11.08 -8.67
C ALA A 44 -22.94 -10.05 -7.62
N HIS A 45 -22.09 -9.10 -7.24
CA HIS A 45 -22.36 -8.10 -6.20
C HIS A 45 -21.98 -6.69 -6.69
N PRO A 46 -22.81 -6.06 -7.54
CA PRO A 46 -22.50 -4.76 -8.13
C PRO A 46 -22.37 -3.64 -7.08
N PHE A 47 -23.00 -3.80 -5.90
CA PHE A 47 -22.89 -2.86 -4.79
C PHE A 47 -21.51 -2.87 -4.09
N ASP A 48 -20.65 -3.86 -4.35
CA ASP A 48 -19.28 -3.93 -3.83
C ASP A 48 -18.29 -3.12 -4.69
N VAL A 49 -18.67 -2.77 -5.92
CA VAL A 49 -17.81 -2.04 -6.87
C VAL A 49 -17.40 -0.66 -6.33
N PRO A 50 -18.27 0.16 -5.71
CA PRO A 50 -17.87 1.42 -5.09
C PRO A 50 -16.84 1.25 -3.96
N ALA A 51 -16.96 0.19 -3.15
CA ALA A 51 -16.01 -0.11 -2.08
C ALA A 51 -14.62 -0.45 -2.64
N LEU A 52 -14.56 -1.24 -3.73
CA LEU A 52 -13.34 -1.54 -4.45
C LEU A 52 -12.69 -0.30 -5.08
N LEU A 53 -13.49 0.57 -5.69
CA LEU A 53 -12.98 1.82 -6.25
C LEU A 53 -12.41 2.73 -5.15
N ARG A 54 -13.06 2.77 -3.97
CA ARG A 54 -12.56 3.50 -2.80
C ARG A 54 -11.23 2.94 -2.33
N LEU A 55 -11.10 1.61 -2.25
CA LEU A 55 -9.86 0.92 -1.89
C LEU A 55 -8.73 1.24 -2.88
N GLY A 56 -9.01 1.14 -4.18
CA GLY A 56 -8.03 1.47 -5.21
C GLY A 56 -7.61 2.95 -5.21
N ARG A 57 -8.49 3.87 -4.82
CA ARG A 57 -8.13 5.29 -4.64
C ARG A 57 -7.26 5.50 -3.39
N ALA A 58 -7.63 4.90 -2.27
CA ALA A 58 -6.86 4.90 -1.03
C ALA A 58 -5.44 4.35 -1.25
N TYR A 59 -5.33 3.18 -1.90
CA TYR A 59 -4.05 2.56 -2.24
C TYR A 59 -3.18 3.46 -3.12
N ARG A 60 -3.76 4.07 -4.16
CA ARG A 60 -3.02 5.01 -5.02
C ARG A 60 -2.50 6.21 -4.24
N ARG A 61 -3.31 6.80 -3.36
CA ARG A 61 -2.88 7.93 -2.51
C ARG A 61 -1.75 7.52 -1.57
N ALA A 62 -1.88 6.39 -0.88
CA ALA A 62 -0.84 5.87 0.01
C ALA A 62 0.46 5.61 -0.75
N ARG A 63 0.38 5.01 -1.93
CA ARG A 63 1.55 4.77 -2.81
C ARG A 63 2.19 6.07 -3.28
N THR A 64 1.40 7.08 -3.68
CA THR A 64 1.94 8.39 -4.10
C THR A 64 2.62 9.10 -2.93
N ALA A 65 2.02 9.10 -1.75
CA ALA A 65 2.61 9.68 -0.54
C ALA A 65 3.92 8.96 -0.17
N LEU A 66 3.92 7.62 -0.19
CA LEU A 66 5.12 6.83 0.05
C LEU A 66 6.22 7.13 -0.97
N ALA A 67 5.88 7.26 -2.25
CA ALA A 67 6.83 7.62 -3.30
C ALA A 67 7.39 9.05 -3.13
N ALA A 68 6.58 9.98 -2.64
CA ALA A 68 7.04 11.33 -2.32
C ALA A 68 8.06 11.31 -1.18
N VAL A 69 7.71 10.68 -0.06
CA VAL A 69 8.58 10.52 1.11
C VAL A 69 9.86 9.76 0.76
N ALA A 70 9.78 8.68 -0.01
CA ALA A 70 10.95 7.93 -0.46
C ALA A 70 11.90 8.79 -1.31
N ARG A 71 11.37 9.66 -2.18
CA ARG A 71 12.20 10.59 -2.96
C ARG A 71 12.92 11.60 -2.06
N GLU A 72 12.21 12.19 -1.11
CA GLU A 72 12.82 13.14 -0.16
C GLU A 72 13.93 12.49 0.65
N ILE A 73 13.69 11.30 1.23
CA ILE A 73 14.70 10.56 2.00
C ILE A 73 15.92 10.20 1.14
N ILE A 74 15.70 9.79 -0.12
CA ILE A 74 16.80 9.44 -1.02
C ILE A 74 17.63 10.67 -1.38
N VAL A 75 16.99 11.82 -1.65
CA VAL A 75 17.72 13.07 -1.96
C VAL A 75 18.48 13.57 -0.73
N ASP A 76 17.83 13.63 0.43
CA ASP A 76 18.46 14.07 1.69
C ASP A 76 19.61 13.15 2.12
N GLY A 77 19.46 11.83 1.88
CA GLY A 77 20.53 10.86 2.11
C GLY A 77 21.70 10.93 1.13
N LEU A 78 21.55 11.58 -0.03
CA LEU A 78 22.62 11.84 -1.00
C LEU A 78 23.33 13.18 -0.76
N ASP A 79 22.61 14.16 -0.19
CA ASP A 79 23.17 15.47 0.19
C ASP A 79 23.79 15.47 1.60
N GLY A 80 23.45 14.48 2.43
CA GLY A 80 24.02 14.26 3.74
C GLY A 80 25.45 13.73 3.66
N ASP A 81 26.43 14.60 3.88
CA ASP A 81 27.78 14.24 4.30
C ASP A 81 27.69 13.49 5.64
N TRP A 82 27.86 12.17 5.60
CA TRP A 82 27.91 11.30 6.77
C TRP A 82 29.29 11.38 7.44
N GLY A 83 29.70 12.60 7.80
CA GLY A 83 30.92 12.90 8.54
C GLY A 83 30.89 12.39 9.98
#